data_AF-A0AAN9NPZ7-F1
#
_entry.id   AF-A0AAN9NPZ7-F1
#
_cell.length_a   1.000
_cell.length_b   1.000
_cell.length_c   1.000
_cell.angle_alpha   90.00
_cell.angle_beta   90.00
_cell.angle_gamma   90.00
#
_symmetry.space_group_name_H-M   'P 1'
#
loop_
_entity.id
_entity.type
_entity.pdbx_description
1 polymer ?
#
loop_
_entity_poly.entity_id
_entity_poly.type
_entity_poly.pdbx_seq_one_letter_code
_entity_poly.pdbx_strand_id
1 'polypeptide(L)'
;MMSSKRATVFEIPITSNGKDKIHHSVCLELHRLIDRISHVTLDIESARPNCKLAMEALCSLHFTLAKAKSVIKDCSKYSKLYLAITSPKILSRCQKLRNVFELYLAEIQDAVPIPLADKISAILHDLRGAQFSLEFAEEEARKVLLSLFEKNFPDKASMEKEELEAIQIATCRLEIKSALSLSVEKASIKNQLDEVNERNPKEKELLEYLMYLLIKYRKSICVSFKMETSH
;
A
#
# COMPACT_ATOMS: atom_id res chain seq x y z
N MET A 1 11.67 -33.54 -28.76
CA MET A 1 11.26 -32.14 -28.66
C MET A 1 10.12 -32.06 -27.66
N MET A 2 10.36 -31.56 -26.44
CA MET A 2 9.29 -31.30 -25.47
C MET A 2 9.42 -29.85 -24.99
N SER A 3 8.41 -29.06 -25.31
CA SER A 3 8.34 -27.64 -25.02
C SER A 3 8.24 -27.40 -23.52
N SER A 4 9.29 -26.75 -23.00
CA SER A 4 9.30 -26.13 -21.68
C SER A 4 8.31 -24.96 -21.67
N LYS A 5 7.21 -25.10 -20.93
CA LYS A 5 6.32 -23.97 -20.62
C LYS A 5 6.99 -23.13 -19.54
N ARG A 6 7.60 -22.02 -19.99
CA ARG A 6 8.17 -20.97 -19.15
C ARG A 6 7.06 -20.36 -18.30
N ALA A 7 7.19 -20.38 -16.98
CA ALA A 7 6.34 -19.60 -16.09
C ALA A 7 6.54 -18.12 -16.43
N THR A 8 5.46 -17.45 -16.84
CA THR A 8 5.44 -16.00 -17.00
C THR A 8 5.59 -15.38 -15.62
N VAL A 9 6.78 -14.85 -15.34
CA VAL A 9 7.01 -13.91 -14.24
C VAL A 9 6.02 -12.78 -14.44
N PHE A 10 5.05 -12.70 -13.55
CA PHE A 10 4.11 -11.59 -13.50
C PHE A 10 4.90 -10.40 -12.95
N GLU A 11 5.63 -9.73 -13.84
CA GLU A 11 6.28 -8.46 -13.53
C GLU A 11 5.17 -7.48 -13.15
N ILE A 12 5.04 -7.21 -11.86
CA ILE A 12 4.25 -6.08 -11.38
C ILE A 12 5.00 -4.85 -11.90
N PRO A 13 4.40 -4.01 -12.76
CA PRO A 13 5.09 -2.83 -13.25
C PRO A 13 5.23 -1.87 -12.06
N ILE A 14 6.37 -1.91 -11.39
CA ILE A 14 6.86 -0.75 -10.67
C ILE A 14 7.36 0.16 -11.78
N THR A 15 6.45 0.97 -12.33
CA THR A 15 6.83 2.07 -13.18
C THR A 15 7.92 2.86 -12.45
N SER A 16 9.06 3.08 -13.11
CA SER A 16 10.24 3.77 -12.58
C SER A 16 9.99 5.23 -12.18
N ASN A 17 8.74 5.70 -12.20
CA ASN A 17 8.27 6.98 -11.69
C ASN A 17 7.66 6.86 -10.27
N GLY A 18 8.20 5.96 -9.44
CA GLY A 18 7.63 5.57 -8.15
C GLY A 18 7.52 6.66 -7.07
N LYS A 19 7.99 7.89 -7.35
CA LYS A 19 7.88 9.05 -6.45
C LYS A 19 6.45 9.58 -6.31
N ASP A 20 5.58 9.31 -7.28
CA ASP A 20 4.21 9.85 -7.25
C ASP A 20 3.24 9.02 -6.38
N LYS A 21 3.69 7.97 -5.68
CA LYS A 21 2.84 7.04 -4.94
C LYS A 21 2.95 7.25 -3.44
N ILE A 22 1.80 7.32 -2.77
CA ILE A 22 1.74 7.21 -1.31
C ILE A 22 2.15 5.82 -0.84
N HIS A 23 2.71 5.74 0.36
CA HIS A 23 3.27 4.58 1.01
C HIS A 23 4.45 4.01 0.23
N HIS A 24 5.22 4.86 -0.46
CA HIS A 24 6.35 4.43 -1.29
C HIS A 24 7.33 3.57 -0.48
N SER A 25 7.79 4.08 0.66
CA SER A 25 8.69 3.38 1.59
C SER A 25 8.14 2.01 2.02
N VAL A 26 6.87 1.96 2.43
CA VAL A 26 6.19 0.74 2.90
C VAL A 26 6.07 -0.29 1.77
N CYS A 27 5.64 0.14 0.59
CA CYS A 27 5.48 -0.73 -0.57
C CYS A 27 6.81 -1.23 -1.10
N LEU A 28 7.85 -0.38 -1.08
CA LEU A 28 9.20 -0.75 -1.49
C LEU A 28 9.79 -1.82 -0.56
N GLU A 29 9.68 -1.63 0.75
CA GLU A 29 10.18 -2.60 1.72
C GLU A 29 9.42 -3.94 1.60
N LEU A 30 8.08 -3.89 1.47
CA LEU A 30 7.29 -5.10 1.24
C LEU A 30 7.67 -5.79 -0.07
N HIS A 31 7.92 -5.03 -1.14
CA HIS A 31 8.34 -5.57 -2.43
C HIS A 31 9.70 -6.27 -2.35
N ARG A 32 10.69 -5.66 -1.68
CA ARG A 32 12.00 -6.28 -1.42
C ARG A 32 11.85 -7.62 -0.70
N LEU A 33 10.98 -7.70 0.31
CA LEU A 33 10.71 -8.97 1.00
C LEU A 33 10.06 -9.99 0.07
N ILE A 34 9.04 -9.60 -0.69
CA ILE A 34 8.35 -10.47 -1.66
C ILE A 34 9.33 -11.05 -2.67
N ASP A 35 10.22 -10.23 -3.22
CA ASP A 35 11.18 -10.64 -4.27
C ASP A 35 12.15 -11.70 -3.73
N ARG A 36 12.75 -11.43 -2.57
CA ARG A 36 13.69 -12.37 -1.92
C ARG A 36 13.02 -13.67 -1.52
N ILE A 37 11.81 -13.60 -0.98
CA ILE A 37 11.04 -14.79 -0.62
C ILE A 37 10.67 -15.58 -1.88
N SER A 38 10.20 -14.90 -2.93
CA SER A 38 9.85 -15.57 -4.20
C SER A 38 11.04 -16.32 -4.80
N HIS A 39 12.24 -15.74 -4.73
CA HIS A 39 13.46 -16.41 -5.19
C HIS A 39 13.77 -17.67 -4.37
N VAL A 40 13.74 -17.61 -3.03
CA VAL A 40 14.02 -18.81 -2.21
C VAL A 40 12.93 -19.87 -2.33
N THR A 41 11.68 -19.48 -2.60
CA THR A 41 10.56 -20.41 -2.81
C THR A 41 10.84 -21.38 -3.96
N LEU A 42 11.47 -20.93 -5.06
CA LEU A 42 11.85 -21.79 -6.18
C LEU A 42 12.90 -22.85 -5.78
N ASP A 43 13.86 -22.46 -4.93
CA ASP A 43 14.87 -23.36 -4.39
C ASP A 43 14.23 -24.38 -3.42
N ILE A 44 13.28 -23.96 -2.59
CA ILE A 44 12.51 -24.82 -1.67
C ILE A 44 11.69 -25.85 -2.44
N GLU A 45 10.98 -25.45 -3.50
CA GLU A 45 10.22 -26.36 -4.36
C GLU A 45 11.12 -27.43 -4.98
N SER A 46 12.30 -27.02 -5.44
CA SER A 46 13.29 -27.93 -6.03
C SER A 46 13.85 -28.92 -5.01
N ALA A 47 14.03 -28.48 -3.76
CA ALA A 47 14.53 -29.30 -2.67
C ALA A 47 13.50 -30.32 -2.14
N ARG A 48 12.20 -30.10 -2.39
CA ARG A 48 11.07 -30.92 -1.93
C ARG A 48 11.09 -31.16 -0.40
N PRO A 49 10.41 -30.30 0.38
CA PRO A 49 10.39 -30.43 1.84
C PRO A 49 10.06 -31.85 2.29
N ASN A 50 10.81 -32.37 3.25
CA ASN A 50 10.82 -33.80 3.60
C ASN A 50 9.64 -34.24 4.50
N CYS A 51 8.76 -33.32 4.90
CA CYS A 51 7.65 -33.58 5.82
C CYS A 51 6.38 -32.82 5.45
N LYS A 52 5.23 -33.34 5.90
CA LYS A 52 3.89 -32.81 5.60
C LYS A 52 3.71 -31.36 6.08
N LEU A 53 4.19 -31.05 7.28
CA LEU A 53 4.12 -29.71 7.86
C LEU A 53 4.83 -28.69 6.96
N ALA A 54 6.08 -28.96 6.59
CA ALA A 54 6.84 -28.06 5.72
C ALA A 54 6.22 -27.90 4.32
N MET A 55 5.56 -28.93 3.79
CA MET A 55 4.78 -28.81 2.55
C MET A 55 3.55 -27.91 2.72
N GLU A 56 2.83 -28.01 3.84
CA GLU A 56 1.69 -27.13 4.17
C GLU A 56 2.14 -25.68 4.38
N ALA A 57 3.29 -25.46 5.02
CA ALA A 57 3.93 -24.16 5.16
C ALA A 57 4.31 -23.57 3.80
N LEU A 58 4.87 -24.36 2.89
CA LEU A 58 5.20 -23.92 1.52
C LEU A 58 3.95 -23.49 0.73
N CYS A 59 2.86 -24.26 0.82
CA CYS A 59 1.58 -23.88 0.23
C CYS A 59 1.04 -22.56 0.83
N SER A 60 1.14 -22.41 2.14
CA SER A 60 0.70 -21.20 2.85
C SER A 60 1.58 -19.98 2.54
N LEU A 61 2.87 -20.19 2.29
CA LEU A 61 3.83 -19.18 1.85
C LEU A 61 3.43 -18.59 0.49
N HIS A 62 3.06 -19.44 -0.48
CA HIS A 62 2.57 -19.01 -1.79
C HIS A 62 1.31 -18.15 -1.71
N PHE A 63 0.34 -18.56 -0.90
CA PHE A 63 -0.87 -17.78 -0.70
C PHE A 63 -0.58 -16.44 -0.03
N THR A 64 0.38 -16.40 0.89
CA THR A 64 0.80 -15.18 1.58
C THR A 64 1.56 -14.24 0.64
N LEU A 65 2.40 -14.76 -0.27
CA LEU A 65 3.01 -13.99 -1.34
C LEU A 65 1.97 -13.34 -2.26
N ALA A 66 0.92 -14.09 -2.65
CA ALA A 66 -0.17 -13.54 -3.45
C ALA A 66 -0.92 -12.41 -2.71
N LYS A 67 -1.19 -12.58 -1.41
CA LYS A 67 -1.78 -11.53 -0.57
C LYS A 67 -0.89 -10.29 -0.47
N ALA A 68 0.42 -10.47 -0.30
CA ALA A 68 1.37 -9.37 -0.20
C ALA A 68 1.45 -8.58 -1.53
N LYS A 69 1.47 -9.28 -2.67
CA LYS A 69 1.38 -8.67 -4.00
C LYS A 69 0.08 -7.88 -4.18
N SER A 70 -1.04 -8.38 -3.65
CA SER A 70 -2.31 -7.64 -3.66
C SER A 70 -2.22 -6.33 -2.87
N VAL A 71 -1.53 -6.28 -1.73
CA VAL A 71 -1.37 -5.03 -0.95
C VAL A 71 -0.69 -3.95 -1.79
N ILE A 72 0.40 -4.29 -2.48
CA ILE A 72 1.13 -3.36 -3.35
C ILE A 72 0.23 -2.89 -4.50
N LYS A 73 -0.54 -3.81 -5.09
CA LYS A 73 -1.51 -3.47 -6.15
C LYS A 73 -2.58 -2.50 -5.64
N ASP A 74 -3.16 -2.76 -4.47
CA ASP A 74 -4.17 -1.89 -3.85
C ASP A 74 -3.60 -0.48 -3.61
N CYS A 75 -2.40 -0.38 -3.04
CA CYS A 75 -1.71 0.90 -2.81
C CYS A 75 -1.41 1.67 -4.11
N SER A 76 -1.26 0.98 -5.24
CA SER A 76 -1.04 1.64 -6.54
C SER A 76 -2.31 2.18 -7.20
N LYS A 77 -3.47 1.67 -6.80
CA LYS A 77 -4.76 1.95 -7.43
C LYS A 77 -5.59 2.94 -6.63
N TYR A 78 -5.50 2.84 -5.32
CA TYR A 78 -6.35 3.57 -4.40
C TYR A 78 -6.03 5.07 -4.37
N SER A 79 -7.03 5.89 -4.05
CA SER A 79 -6.87 7.33 -3.85
C SER A 79 -5.76 7.62 -2.85
N LYS A 80 -4.94 8.63 -3.15
CA LYS A 80 -3.91 9.12 -2.23
C LYS A 80 -4.52 9.58 -0.90
N LEU A 81 -5.59 10.37 -0.96
CA LEU A 81 -6.30 10.84 0.24
C LEU A 81 -6.82 9.66 1.08
N TYR A 82 -7.41 8.66 0.43
CA TYR A 82 -7.88 7.44 1.09
C TYR A 82 -6.73 6.66 1.74
N LEU A 83 -5.62 6.48 1.02
CA LEU A 83 -4.44 5.78 1.52
C LEU A 83 -3.79 6.51 2.69
N ALA A 84 -3.74 7.84 2.69
CA ALA A 84 -3.24 8.62 3.82
C ALA A 84 -4.06 8.35 5.09
N ILE A 85 -5.40 8.39 4.99
CA ILE A 85 -6.31 8.14 6.12
C ILE A 85 -6.22 6.69 6.61
N THR A 86 -6.11 5.74 5.68
CA THR A 86 -6.08 4.30 5.99
C THR A 86 -4.67 3.75 6.26
N SER A 87 -3.67 4.63 6.34
CA SER A 87 -2.27 4.24 6.53
C SER A 87 -2.02 3.30 7.71
N PRO A 88 -2.68 3.42 8.90
CA PRO A 88 -2.44 2.50 10.00
C PRO A 88 -2.90 1.07 9.68
N LYS A 89 -3.95 0.93 8.86
CA LYS A 89 -4.44 -0.38 8.40
C LYS A 89 -3.44 -1.04 7.44
N ILE A 90 -2.86 -0.26 6.53
CA ILE A 90 -1.84 -0.75 5.59
C ILE A 90 -0.57 -1.17 6.33
N LEU A 91 -0.08 -0.35 7.26
CA LEU A 91 1.08 -0.70 8.09
C LEU A 91 0.84 -2.00 8.88
N SER A 92 -0.30 -2.11 9.55
CA SER A 92 -0.67 -3.32 10.30
C SER A 92 -0.75 -4.55 9.39
N ARG A 93 -1.28 -4.39 8.17
CA ARG A 93 -1.35 -5.48 7.17
C ARG A 93 0.04 -5.92 6.73
N CYS A 94 0.96 -4.99 6.48
CA CYS A 94 2.35 -5.29 6.11
C CYS A 94 3.11 -5.97 7.25
N GLN A 95 2.95 -5.50 8.49
CA GLN A 95 3.54 -6.12 9.68
C GLN A 95 3.03 -7.55 9.88
N LYS A 96 1.73 -7.79 9.72
CA LYS A 96 1.15 -9.14 9.79
C LYS A 96 1.71 -10.06 8.70
N LEU A 97 1.84 -9.57 7.47
CA LEU A 97 2.45 -10.34 6.38
C LEU A 97 3.89 -10.72 6.69
N ARG A 98 4.70 -9.77 7.17
CA ARG A 98 6.08 -10.01 7.60
C ARG A 98 6.16 -11.10 8.67
N ASN A 99 5.33 -11.03 9.71
CA ASN A 99 5.34 -12.02 10.79
C ASN A 99 4.89 -13.41 10.29
N VAL A 100 3.92 -13.47 9.37
CA VAL A 100 3.46 -14.73 8.77
C VAL A 100 4.52 -15.33 7.84
N PHE A 101 5.26 -14.50 7.09
CA PHE A 101 6.42 -14.96 6.33
C PHE A 101 7.50 -15.56 7.23
N GLU A 102 7.81 -14.90 8.35
CA GLU A 102 8.78 -15.41 9.33
C GLU A 102 8.37 -16.79 9.85
N LEU A 103 7.09 -16.95 10.23
CA LEU A 103 6.54 -18.22 10.70
C LEU A 103 6.74 -19.36 9.69
N TYR A 104 6.30 -19.17 8.44
CA TYR A 104 6.36 -20.23 7.44
C TYR A 104 7.79 -20.55 7.00
N LEU A 105 8.66 -19.54 6.91
CA LEU A 105 10.05 -19.77 6.56
C LEU A 105 10.81 -20.50 7.67
N ALA A 106 10.53 -20.19 8.94
CA ALA A 106 11.09 -20.93 10.07
C ALA A 106 10.66 -22.40 10.06
N GLU A 107 9.38 -22.68 9.78
CA GLU A 107 8.88 -24.06 9.68
C GLU A 107 9.52 -24.86 8.53
N ILE A 108 9.82 -24.20 7.40
CA ILE A 108 10.49 -24.83 6.27
C ILE A 108 11.98 -25.05 6.53
N GLN A 109 12.63 -24.19 7.32
CA GLN A 109 14.08 -24.19 7.54
C GLN A 109 14.62 -25.55 8.01
N ASP A 110 13.91 -26.21 8.93
CA ASP A 110 14.33 -27.49 9.50
C ASP A 110 14.09 -28.69 8.56
N ALA A 111 13.36 -28.48 7.47
CA ALA A 111 12.92 -29.52 6.53
C ALA A 111 13.67 -29.49 5.18
N VAL A 112 14.73 -28.67 5.06
CA VAL A 112 15.51 -28.49 3.84
C VAL A 112 17.01 -28.74 4.04
N PRO A 113 17.80 -28.99 2.97
CA PRO A 113 19.24 -29.13 3.08
C PRO A 113 19.93 -27.87 3.64
N ILE A 114 21.04 -28.06 4.36
CA ILE A 114 21.78 -26.99 5.06
C ILE A 114 22.04 -25.75 4.18
N PRO A 115 22.52 -25.85 2.92
CA PRO A 115 22.75 -24.67 2.09
C PRO A 115 21.50 -23.83 1.82
N LEU A 116 20.32 -24.46 1.82
CA LEU A 116 19.03 -23.77 1.68
C LEU A 116 18.54 -23.23 3.02
N ALA A 117 18.76 -23.95 4.12
CA ALA A 117 18.49 -23.46 5.47
C ALA A 117 19.27 -22.16 5.80
N ASP A 118 20.51 -22.04 5.30
CA ASP A 118 21.33 -20.83 5.43
C ASP A 118 20.73 -19.63 4.66
N LYS A 119 20.26 -19.87 3.42
CA LYS A 119 19.53 -18.85 2.63
C LYS A 119 18.26 -18.39 3.35
N ILE A 120 17.50 -19.32 3.91
CA ILE A 120 16.30 -19.02 4.68
C ILE A 120 16.66 -18.21 5.93
N SER A 121 17.73 -18.56 6.64
CA SER A 121 18.23 -17.84 7.82
C SER A 121 18.52 -16.37 7.51
N ALA A 122 19.18 -16.10 6.39
CA ALA A 122 19.43 -14.73 5.94
C ALA A 122 18.14 -13.95 5.70
N ILE A 123 17.12 -14.57 5.10
CA ILE A 123 15.82 -13.93 4.88
C ILE A 123 15.08 -13.68 6.20
N LEU A 124 15.13 -14.63 7.14
CA LEU A 124 14.56 -14.46 8.49
C LEU A 124 15.21 -13.28 9.23
N HIS A 125 16.52 -13.10 9.10
CA HIS A 125 17.22 -11.94 9.66
C HIS A 125 16.70 -10.62 9.06
N ASP A 126 16.55 -10.54 7.74
CA ASP A 126 15.98 -9.35 7.10
C ASP A 126 14.52 -9.10 7.47
N LEU A 127 13.70 -10.15 7.60
CA LEU A 127 12.31 -10.03 8.05
C LEU A 127 12.22 -9.41 9.45
N ARG A 128 13.12 -9.80 10.38
CA ARG A 128 13.19 -9.22 11.73
C ARG A 128 13.64 -7.76 11.71
N GLY A 129 14.54 -7.41 10.79
CA GLY A 129 15.04 -6.04 10.61
C GLY A 129 14.10 -5.10 9.85
N ALA A 130 13.17 -5.63 9.06
CA ALA A 130 12.29 -4.83 8.20
C ALA A 130 11.33 -3.96 9.02
N GLN A 131 11.30 -2.65 8.74
CA GLN A 131 10.42 -1.68 9.37
C GLN A 131 9.52 -1.03 8.33
N PHE A 132 8.24 -0.87 8.68
CA PHE A 132 7.27 -0.16 7.86
C PHE A 132 6.95 1.18 8.52
N SER A 133 7.29 2.28 7.83
CA SER A 133 7.09 3.65 8.32
C SER A 133 6.59 4.55 7.20
N LEU A 134 5.75 5.52 7.57
CA LEU A 134 5.22 6.53 6.66
C LEU A 134 6.20 7.66 6.46
N GLU A 135 6.08 8.33 5.32
CA GLU A 135 6.79 9.59 5.09
C GLU A 135 6.12 10.73 5.87
N PHE A 136 6.90 11.74 6.27
CA PHE A 136 6.40 12.87 7.04
C PHE A 136 5.22 13.58 6.37
N ALA A 137 5.28 13.75 5.05
CA ALA A 137 4.21 14.41 4.29
C ALA A 137 2.88 13.63 4.35
N GLU A 138 2.94 12.30 4.29
CA GLU A 138 1.78 11.42 4.37
C GLU A 138 1.11 11.49 5.74
N GLU A 139 1.94 11.52 6.79
CA GLU A 139 1.48 11.60 8.16
C GLU A 139 0.83 12.97 8.46
N GLU A 140 1.39 14.06 7.95
CA GLU A 140 0.78 15.39 8.07
C GLU A 140 -0.56 15.48 7.32
N ALA A 141 -0.64 14.93 6.09
CA ALA A 141 -1.89 14.87 5.35
C ALA A 141 -2.96 14.07 6.12
N ARG A 142 -2.57 12.93 6.70
CA ARG A 142 -3.45 12.10 7.52
C ARG A 142 -4.00 12.86 8.72
N LYS A 143 -3.14 13.52 9.51
CA LYS A 143 -3.55 14.24 10.73
C LYS A 143 -4.57 15.33 10.43
N VAL A 144 -4.33 16.10 9.38
CA VAL A 144 -5.22 17.21 9.00
C VAL A 144 -6.58 16.69 8.53
N LEU A 145 -6.60 15.62 7.73
CA LEU A 145 -7.85 14.98 7.31
C LEU A 145 -8.61 14.36 8.48
N LEU A 146 -7.94 13.66 9.40
CA LEU A 146 -8.59 13.10 10.59
C LEU A 146 -9.16 14.17 11.51
N SER A 147 -8.43 15.27 11.70
CA SER A 147 -8.91 16.41 12.49
C SER A 147 -10.19 17.00 11.88
N LEU A 148 -10.34 16.99 10.55
CA LEU A 148 -11.57 17.41 9.88
C LEU A 148 -12.75 16.49 10.21
N PHE A 149 -12.53 15.16 10.22
CA PHE A 149 -13.57 14.17 10.50
C PHE A 149 -14.02 14.11 11.97
N GLU A 150 -13.11 14.41 12.89
CA GLU A 150 -13.37 14.35 14.33
C GLU A 150 -14.00 15.63 14.88
N LYS A 151 -13.92 16.74 14.13
CA LYS A 151 -14.35 18.06 14.59
C LYS A 151 -15.86 18.25 14.41
N ASN A 152 -16.50 18.77 15.46
CA ASN A 152 -17.86 19.30 15.39
C ASN A 152 -17.80 20.79 15.07
N PHE A 153 -18.58 21.23 14.08
CA PHE A 153 -18.59 22.62 13.62
C PHE A 153 -19.78 23.39 14.22
N PRO A 154 -19.56 24.59 14.76
CA PRO A 154 -20.63 25.41 15.36
C PRO A 154 -21.60 25.94 14.30
N ASP A 155 -21.12 26.17 13.09
CA ASP A 155 -21.89 26.64 11.96
C ASP A 155 -21.28 26.18 10.63
N LYS A 156 -22.03 26.36 9.55
CA LYS A 156 -21.62 25.97 8.20
C LYS A 156 -20.40 26.75 7.71
N ALA A 157 -20.26 28.03 8.03
CA ALA A 157 -19.16 28.86 7.52
C ALA A 157 -17.81 28.40 8.12
N SER A 158 -17.78 28.06 9.40
CA SER A 158 -16.63 27.41 10.04
C SER A 158 -16.34 26.05 9.39
N MET A 159 -17.35 25.19 9.19
CA MET A 159 -17.12 23.91 8.49
C MET A 159 -16.46 24.10 7.12
N GLU A 160 -16.96 25.03 6.30
CA GLU A 160 -16.45 25.26 4.94
C GLU A 160 -15.01 25.79 4.91
N LYS A 161 -14.66 26.64 5.88
CA LYS A 161 -13.30 27.16 6.01
C LYS A 161 -12.32 26.04 6.37
N GLU A 162 -12.65 25.22 7.36
CA GLU A 162 -11.81 24.11 7.78
C GLU A 162 -11.72 22.99 6.73
N GLU A 163 -12.81 22.68 6.02
CA GLU A 163 -12.79 21.77 4.88
C GLU A 163 -11.80 22.24 3.81
N LEU A 164 -11.84 23.54 3.47
CA LEU A 164 -10.97 24.14 2.46
C LEU A 164 -9.49 24.09 2.90
N GLU A 165 -9.20 24.50 4.13
CA GLU A 165 -7.84 24.49 4.67
C GLU A 165 -7.29 23.06 4.71
N ALA A 166 -8.08 22.12 5.22
CA ALA A 166 -7.67 20.72 5.33
C ALA A 166 -7.38 20.09 3.97
N ILE A 167 -8.25 20.29 2.98
CA ILE A 167 -8.04 19.71 1.65
C ILE A 167 -6.87 20.36 0.92
N GLN A 168 -6.61 21.65 1.10
CA GLN A 168 -5.43 22.32 0.52
C GLN A 168 -4.13 21.77 1.09
N ILE A 169 -4.05 21.62 2.42
CA ILE A 169 -2.87 21.05 3.07
C ILE A 169 -2.66 19.60 2.62
N ALA A 170 -3.71 18.78 2.66
CA ALA A 170 -3.61 17.37 2.27
C ALA A 170 -3.21 17.21 0.80
N THR A 171 -3.85 17.93 -0.12
CA THR A 171 -3.49 17.85 -1.55
C THR A 171 -2.08 18.35 -1.83
N CYS A 172 -1.61 19.38 -1.14
CA CYS A 172 -0.22 19.85 -1.26
C CYS A 172 0.77 18.79 -0.76
N ARG A 173 0.54 18.22 0.43
CA ARG A 173 1.41 17.21 1.03
C ARG A 173 1.47 15.91 0.23
N LEU A 174 0.38 15.54 -0.43
CA LEU A 174 0.27 14.32 -1.23
C LEU A 174 0.57 14.54 -2.73
N GLU A 175 1.11 15.71 -3.07
CA GLU A 175 1.52 16.08 -4.43
C GLU A 175 0.38 16.05 -5.46
N ILE A 176 -0.85 16.34 -5.02
CA ILE A 176 -2.01 16.54 -5.89
C ILE A 176 -2.03 18.02 -6.31
N LYS A 177 -0.98 18.45 -7.04
CA LYS A 177 -0.67 19.87 -7.30
C LYS A 177 -1.02 20.39 -8.70
N SER A 178 -1.72 19.61 -9.51
CA SER A 178 -2.08 19.97 -10.88
C SER A 178 -3.51 19.55 -11.22
N ALA A 179 -4.08 20.15 -12.28
CA ALA A 179 -5.37 19.72 -12.79
C ALA A 179 -5.36 18.23 -13.24
N LEU A 180 -4.21 17.76 -13.75
CA LEU A 180 -4.02 16.36 -14.13
C LEU A 180 -4.02 15.44 -12.90
N SER A 181 -3.17 15.71 -11.91
CA SER A 181 -3.10 14.90 -10.68
C SER A 181 -4.41 14.91 -9.90
N LEU A 182 -5.15 16.03 -9.91
CA LEU A 182 -6.49 16.12 -9.31
C LEU A 182 -7.50 15.24 -10.07
N SER A 183 -7.42 15.21 -11.40
CA SER A 183 -8.32 14.38 -12.23
C SER A 183 -8.02 12.88 -12.04
N VAL A 184 -6.74 12.51 -11.96
CA VAL A 184 -6.30 11.15 -11.62
C VAL A 184 -6.83 10.75 -10.25
N GLU A 185 -6.68 11.61 -9.24
CA GLU A 185 -7.16 11.33 -7.88
C GLU A 185 -8.67 11.10 -7.85
N LYS A 186 -9.46 11.95 -8.53
CA LYS A 186 -10.91 11.76 -8.63
C LYS A 186 -11.28 10.47 -9.35
N ALA A 187 -10.55 10.11 -10.41
CA ALA A 187 -10.76 8.85 -11.11
C ALA A 187 -10.47 7.65 -10.19
N SER A 188 -9.41 7.70 -9.39
CA SER A 188 -9.10 6.67 -8.39
C SER A 188 -10.22 6.50 -7.37
N ILE A 189 -10.73 7.61 -6.79
CA ILE A 189 -11.87 7.54 -5.85
C ILE A 189 -13.11 6.95 -6.53
N LYS A 190 -13.42 7.36 -7.77
CA LYS A 190 -14.56 6.82 -8.51
C LYS A 190 -14.43 5.32 -8.75
N ASN A 191 -13.27 4.87 -9.25
CA ASN A 191 -13.01 3.46 -9.49
C ASN A 191 -13.08 2.64 -8.19
N GLN A 192 -12.66 3.21 -7.06
CA GLN A 192 -12.83 2.57 -5.76
C GLN A 192 -14.31 2.47 -5.37
N LEU A 193 -15.08 3.54 -5.50
CA LEU A 193 -16.52 3.54 -5.21
C LEU A 193 -17.28 2.49 -6.03
N ASP A 194 -16.91 2.30 -7.29
CA ASP A 194 -17.49 1.29 -8.18
C ASP A 194 -17.21 -0.16 -7.71
N GLU A 195 -16.18 -0.36 -6.89
CA GLU A 195 -15.77 -1.67 -6.36
C GLU A 195 -16.17 -1.92 -4.91
N VAL A 196 -16.52 -0.87 -4.16
CA VAL A 196 -16.91 -1.00 -2.76
C VAL A 196 -18.24 -1.76 -2.67
N ASN A 197 -18.20 -2.89 -1.99
CA ASN A 197 -19.36 -3.70 -1.67
C ASN A 197 -20.18 -3.04 -0.54
N GLU A 198 -21.50 -3.23 -0.54
CA GLU A 198 -22.43 -2.83 0.54
C GLU A 198 -22.00 -3.27 1.95
N ARG A 199 -21.16 -4.30 2.07
CA ARG A 199 -20.58 -4.76 3.33
C ARG A 199 -19.57 -3.80 3.97
N ASN A 200 -19.12 -2.76 3.29
CA ASN A 200 -18.20 -1.76 3.86
C ASN A 200 -18.74 -0.32 3.78
N PRO A 201 -19.82 0.00 4.51
CA PRO A 201 -20.49 1.30 4.42
C PRO A 201 -19.59 2.46 4.83
N LYS A 202 -18.68 2.24 5.80
CA LYS A 202 -17.74 3.28 6.26
C LYS A 202 -16.69 3.64 5.22
N GLU A 203 -16.24 2.66 4.42
CA GLU A 203 -15.33 2.92 3.31
C GLU A 203 -16.02 3.72 2.21
N LYS A 204 -17.28 3.36 1.90
CA LYS A 204 -18.08 4.09 0.93
C LYS A 204 -18.31 5.55 1.34
N GLU A 205 -18.77 5.77 2.57
CA GLU A 205 -19.01 7.11 3.15
C GLU A 205 -17.75 7.97 3.11
N LEU A 206 -16.60 7.40 3.48
CA LEU A 206 -15.32 8.10 3.42
C LEU A 206 -14.98 8.52 1.98
N LEU A 207 -15.08 7.61 1.01
CA LEU A 207 -14.77 7.90 -0.39
C LEU A 207 -15.73 8.94 -0.99
N GLU A 208 -17.02 8.87 -0.66
CA GLU A 208 -18.03 9.85 -1.06
C GLU A 208 -17.69 11.25 -0.52
N TYR A 209 -17.28 11.33 0.75
CA TYR A 209 -16.88 12.60 1.36
C TYR A 209 -15.60 13.16 0.73
N LEU A 210 -14.58 12.32 0.49
CA LEU A 210 -13.36 12.74 -0.19
C LEU A 210 -13.66 13.24 -1.62
N MET A 211 -14.53 12.55 -2.36
CA MET A 211 -14.99 13.00 -3.68
C MET A 211 -15.68 14.37 -3.59
N TYR A 212 -16.55 14.56 -2.61
CA TYR A 212 -17.23 15.82 -2.36
C TYR A 212 -16.24 16.98 -2.14
N LEU A 213 -15.23 16.79 -1.28
CA LEU A 213 -14.20 17.82 -1.02
C LEU A 213 -13.47 18.22 -2.31
N LEU A 214 -13.06 17.23 -3.11
CA LEU A 214 -12.37 17.48 -4.39
C LEU A 214 -13.27 18.15 -5.44
N ILE A 215 -14.58 17.92 -5.42
CA ILE A 215 -15.54 18.59 -6.31
C ILE A 215 -15.76 20.04 -5.86
N LYS A 216 -16.06 20.24 -4.57
CA LYS A 216 -16.41 21.52 -3.99
C LYS A 216 -15.27 22.53 -4.08
N TYR A 217 -14.06 22.10 -3.71
CA TYR A 217 -12.90 23.00 -3.59
C TYR A 217 -11.95 22.96 -4.79
N ARG A 218 -12.36 22.34 -5.92
CA ARG A 218 -11.50 22.16 -7.12
C ARG A 218 -10.78 23.43 -7.58
N LYS A 219 -11.46 24.59 -7.53
CA LYS A 219 -10.91 25.86 -8.00
C LYS A 219 -9.83 26.36 -7.05
N SER A 220 -10.09 26.32 -5.75
CA SER A 220 -9.16 26.78 -4.72
C SER A 220 -7.92 25.90 -4.63
N ILE A 221 -8.09 24.59 -4.78
CA ILE A 221 -6.98 23.63 -4.88
C ILE A 221 -6.08 24.04 -6.06
N CYS A 222 -6.64 24.22 -7.25
CA CYS A 222 -5.87 24.61 -8.44
C CYS A 222 -5.22 26.01 -8.38
N VAL A 223 -5.79 26.96 -7.61
CA VAL A 223 -5.29 28.34 -7.50
C VAL A 223 -4.11 28.45 -6.53
N SER A 224 -4.11 27.70 -5.42
CA SER A 224 -2.97 27.67 -4.48
C SER A 224 -1.65 27.30 -5.18
N PHE A 225 -1.69 26.52 -6.26
CA PHE A 225 -0.50 26.07 -6.98
C PHE A 225 0.15 27.14 -7.88
N LYS A 226 -0.61 28.15 -8.32
CA LYS A 226 -0.08 29.22 -9.18
C LYS A 226 0.77 30.23 -8.40
N MET A 227 0.56 30.35 -7.09
CA MET A 227 1.29 31.31 -6.26
C MET A 227 2.64 30.78 -5.77
N GLU A 228 2.80 29.46 -5.57
CA GLU A 228 4.09 28.87 -5.16
C GLU A 228 5.14 28.76 -6.29
N THR A 229 4.74 28.86 -7.56
CA THR A 229 5.64 28.76 -8.73
C THR A 229 6.13 30.11 -9.25
N SER A 230 5.82 31.22 -8.54
CA SER A 230 6.17 32.59 -8.92
C SER A 230 7.29 33.21 -8.08
N HIS A 231 8.13 32.38 -7.44
CA HIS A 231 9.32 32.82 -6.68
C HIS A 231 10.59 32.17 -7.19
#